data_AF-A0AAN4YXP8-F1
#
_entry.id   AF-A0AAN4YXP8-F1
#
_cell.length_a   1.000
_cell.length_b   1.000
_cell.length_c   1.000
_cell.angle_alpha   90.00
_cell.angle_beta   90.00
_cell.angle_gamma   90.00
#
_symmetry.space_group_name_H-M   'P 1'
#
loop_
_entity.id
_entity.type
_entity.pdbx_description
1 polymer ?
#
loop_
_entity_poly.entity_id
_entity_poly.type
_entity_poly.pdbx_seq_one_letter_code
_entity_poly.pdbx_strand_id
1 'polypeptide(L)'
;MSPSTDAPKQFSQPSRKGKKAWRKNVDVTEVQEGLRLISHYSGVLAEKPSEELFTFDTTGSTEIRKAVEKQHKPLKSEEIIARRSVIPAVDTRKRNNSKVTDGVLEPKTKKHKSDWVTRKDWLRLKQVAKEGKPIKKDVGGEFYDPWADAEDPTPVEDPQFDFLEKPKPKVAPVTLKEAPISLAANGKAIPAVRKPNAGTSYNPTFEEWDSLLQEQGAKEVEAEKKRLEEERKEEERQRLIAEAKDDDGEVKSDDESAWEGFESEYETPDWLKKKRPERKTKAQRNKIKRRKEAERQAKWEEQMKKKEEQVEQAKSIAEKMKQQELERVESSDSEGEGDDTVLRRKPLGGRT
;
A
#
# COMPACT_ATOMS: atom_id res chain seq x y z
N MET A 1 -36.94 52.33 3.98
CA MET A 1 -37.73 52.41 5.22
C MET A 1 -38.43 51.06 5.40
N SER A 2 -37.75 50.09 6.01
CA SER A 2 -38.31 48.77 6.31
C SER A 2 -38.38 48.63 7.83
N PRO A 3 -39.56 48.34 8.41
CA PRO A 3 -39.69 48.23 9.85
C PRO A 3 -38.93 46.99 10.33
N SER A 4 -38.01 47.18 11.28
CA SER A 4 -37.43 46.10 12.07
C SER A 4 -38.55 45.41 12.84
N THR A 5 -39.00 44.24 12.38
CA THR A 5 -39.99 43.44 13.10
C THR A 5 -39.28 42.44 14.00
N ASP A 6 -38.87 42.89 15.17
CA ASP A 6 -38.72 42.05 16.36
C ASP A 6 -39.44 42.80 17.51
N ALA A 7 -40.34 42.23 18.32
CA ALA A 7 -40.74 40.85 18.57
C ALA A 7 -42.24 40.79 19.00
N PRO A 8 -42.88 39.59 19.08
CA PRO A 8 -43.05 38.94 20.40
C PRO A 8 -42.81 37.41 20.37
N LYS A 9 -42.02 36.80 21.26
CA LYS A 9 -42.37 36.26 22.61
C LYS A 9 -43.53 35.23 22.57
N GLN A 10 -43.50 34.01 23.12
CA GLN A 10 -42.52 33.18 23.86
C GLN A 10 -42.87 31.69 23.61
N PHE A 11 -41.92 30.88 23.15
CA PHE A 11 -42.06 29.41 23.07
C PHE A 11 -41.38 28.76 24.28
N SER A 12 -42.13 28.41 25.32
CA SER A 12 -41.68 27.48 26.35
C SER A 12 -42.86 26.97 27.17
N GLN A 13 -43.39 25.82 26.78
CA GLN A 13 -44.13 24.92 27.68
C GLN A 13 -43.95 23.49 27.15
N PRO A 14 -43.34 22.57 27.92
CA PRO A 14 -43.09 21.18 27.49
C PRO A 14 -44.37 20.33 27.43
N SER A 15 -45.51 20.82 27.91
CA SER A 15 -46.78 20.08 27.95
C SER A 15 -47.76 20.58 26.89
N ARG A 16 -48.08 19.70 25.94
CA ARG A 16 -49.06 19.91 24.86
C ARG A 16 -50.41 19.27 25.20
N LYS A 17 -51.02 19.60 26.34
CA LYS A 17 -52.33 19.03 26.71
C LYS A 17 -53.47 19.92 26.21
N GLY A 18 -53.87 19.73 24.94
CA GLY A 18 -55.11 20.25 24.37
C GLY A 18 -55.01 20.98 23.02
N LYS A 19 -56.10 20.95 22.24
CA LYS A 19 -56.19 21.52 20.87
C LYS A 19 -55.93 23.04 20.81
N LYS A 20 -56.27 23.78 21.86
CA LYS A 20 -56.01 25.24 21.95
C LYS A 20 -54.52 25.56 22.18
N ALA A 21 -53.78 24.69 22.87
CA ALA A 21 -52.34 24.86 23.10
C ALA A 21 -51.53 24.58 21.82
N TRP A 22 -51.96 23.58 21.02
CA TRP A 22 -51.37 23.32 19.71
C TRP A 22 -51.44 24.54 18.80
N ARG A 23 -52.60 25.19 18.67
CA ARG A 23 -52.77 26.34 17.78
C ARG A 23 -51.91 27.56 18.14
N LYS A 24 -51.45 27.69 19.39
CA LYS A 24 -50.69 28.85 19.86
C LYS A 24 -49.17 28.65 19.81
N ASN A 25 -48.70 27.39 19.77
CA ASN A 25 -47.29 27.03 19.83
C ASN A 25 -46.85 26.25 18.58
N VAL A 26 -47.38 26.58 17.40
CA VAL A 26 -46.83 26.11 16.11
C VAL A 26 -45.80 27.14 15.67
N ASP A 27 -44.55 26.72 15.56
CA ASP A 27 -43.50 27.55 15.00
C ASP A 27 -43.58 27.50 13.47
N VAL A 28 -43.75 28.67 12.85
CA VAL A 28 -43.77 28.85 11.39
C VAL A 28 -42.66 29.80 10.93
N THR A 29 -41.74 30.17 11.82
CA THR A 29 -40.66 31.12 11.54
C THR A 29 -39.74 30.59 10.44
N GLU A 30 -39.32 29.33 10.53
CA GLU A 30 -38.50 28.67 9.50
C GLU A 30 -39.17 28.69 8.12
N VAL A 31 -40.47 28.40 8.06
CA VAL A 31 -41.24 28.43 6.79
C VAL A 31 -41.32 29.85 6.23
N GLN A 32 -41.54 30.84 7.09
CA GLN A 32 -41.60 32.25 6.69
C GLN A 32 -40.23 32.79 6.25
N GLU A 33 -39.16 32.44 6.94
CA GLU A 33 -37.78 32.80 6.57
C GLU A 33 -37.37 32.13 5.26
N GLY A 34 -37.71 30.85 5.07
CA GLY A 34 -37.52 30.15 3.81
C GLY A 34 -38.24 30.85 2.65
N LEU A 35 -39.51 31.22 2.81
CA LEU A 35 -40.27 31.97 1.81
C LEU A 35 -39.68 33.37 1.53
N ARG A 36 -39.15 34.06 2.54
CA ARG A 36 -38.46 35.35 2.37
C ARG A 36 -37.16 35.20 1.60
N LEU A 37 -36.36 34.18 1.90
CA LEU A 37 -35.11 33.89 1.21
C LEU A 37 -35.35 33.51 -0.25
N ILE A 38 -36.36 32.68 -0.52
CA ILE A 38 -36.77 32.32 -1.89
C ILE A 38 -37.22 33.56 -2.66
N SER A 39 -37.97 34.46 -2.02
CA SER A 39 -38.40 35.73 -2.65
C SER A 39 -37.21 36.66 -2.95
N HIS A 40 -36.23 36.76 -2.04
CA HIS A 40 -35.05 37.61 -2.23
C HIS A 40 -34.05 37.06 -3.25
N TYR A 41 -33.81 35.75 -3.28
CA TYR A 41 -32.82 35.13 -4.17
C TYR A 41 -33.42 34.62 -5.49
N SER A 42 -34.52 35.24 -5.92
CA SER A 42 -35.25 34.97 -7.17
C SER A 42 -35.84 33.56 -7.25
N GLY A 43 -37.14 33.45 -6.97
CA GLY A 43 -38.02 32.37 -7.41
C GLY A 43 -37.75 30.96 -6.88
N VAL A 44 -38.72 30.06 -7.10
CA VAL A 44 -38.54 28.63 -6.81
C VAL A 44 -37.55 28.06 -7.82
N LEU A 45 -36.53 27.35 -7.34
CA LEU A 45 -35.49 26.72 -8.20
C LEU A 45 -36.08 25.85 -9.33
N ALA A 46 -37.26 25.28 -9.13
CA ALA A 46 -37.97 24.45 -10.10
C ALA A 46 -38.57 25.22 -11.29
N GLU A 47 -38.79 26.54 -11.17
CA GLU A 47 -39.40 27.36 -12.22
C GLU A 47 -38.35 28.03 -13.12
N LYS A 48 -37.08 28.02 -12.71
CA LYS A 48 -36.01 28.62 -13.50
C LYS A 48 -35.62 27.74 -14.68
N PRO A 49 -35.35 28.34 -15.86
CA PRO A 49 -34.80 27.58 -16.97
C PRO A 49 -33.44 26.99 -16.57
N SER A 50 -33.17 25.77 -17.05
CA SER A 50 -31.92 25.06 -16.78
C SER A 50 -30.67 25.85 -17.19
N GLU A 51 -30.80 26.74 -18.17
CA GLU A 51 -29.72 27.59 -18.67
C GLU A 51 -29.21 28.62 -17.64
N GLU A 52 -30.07 29.06 -16.72
CA GLU A 52 -29.68 30.00 -15.65
C GLU A 52 -29.11 29.27 -14.43
N LEU A 53 -29.53 28.01 -14.21
CA LEU A 53 -29.04 27.15 -13.13
C LEU A 53 -27.68 26.53 -13.46
N PHE A 54 -27.45 26.21 -14.73
CA PHE A 54 -26.27 25.48 -15.18
C PHE A 54 -25.57 26.25 -16.29
N THR A 55 -24.36 26.73 -15.98
CA THR A 55 -23.45 27.29 -16.99
C THR A 55 -22.30 26.33 -17.20
N PHE A 56 -22.03 25.98 -18.46
CA PHE A 56 -20.86 25.18 -18.82
C PHE A 56 -19.64 26.09 -18.92
N ASP A 57 -18.95 26.34 -17.80
CA ASP A 57 -17.65 27.02 -17.82
C ASP A 57 -16.58 26.07 -18.37
N THR A 58 -16.35 26.17 -19.66
CA THR A 58 -15.31 25.41 -20.37
C THR A 58 -13.91 25.98 -20.15
N THR A 59 -13.81 27.25 -19.74
CA THR A 59 -12.53 27.96 -19.73
C THR A 59 -11.84 27.96 -18.38
N GLY A 60 -12.58 27.94 -17.27
CA GLY A 60 -12.07 27.89 -15.90
C GLY A 60 -11.25 29.13 -15.52
N SER A 61 -11.35 29.56 -14.27
CA SER A 61 -10.67 30.79 -13.84
C SER A 61 -9.15 30.61 -13.74
N THR A 62 -8.40 31.56 -14.32
CA THR A 62 -6.93 31.51 -14.32
C THR A 62 -6.32 31.79 -12.96
N GLU A 63 -7.03 32.50 -12.09
CA GLU A 63 -6.61 32.83 -10.73
C GLU A 63 -6.60 31.60 -9.83
N ILE A 64 -7.64 30.75 -9.92
CA ILE A 64 -7.72 29.50 -9.17
C ILE A 64 -6.64 28.54 -9.65
N ARG A 65 -6.41 28.41 -10.97
CA ARG A 65 -5.29 27.61 -11.50
C ARG A 65 -3.95 28.03 -10.92
N LYS A 66 -3.66 29.34 -10.90
CA LYS A 66 -2.43 29.89 -10.31
C LYS A 66 -2.34 29.67 -8.80
N ALA A 67 -3.46 29.70 -8.07
CA ALA A 67 -3.48 29.45 -6.64
C ALA A 67 -3.18 27.97 -6.34
N VAL A 68 -3.79 27.05 -7.09
CA VAL A 68 -3.56 25.61 -6.98
C VAL A 68 -2.12 25.25 -7.34
N GLU A 69 -1.57 25.77 -8.44
CA GLU A 69 -0.17 25.55 -8.84
C GLU A 69 0.85 26.06 -7.80
N LYS A 70 0.48 27.07 -7.00
CA LYS A 70 1.33 27.59 -5.92
C LYS A 70 1.26 26.72 -4.67
N GLN A 71 0.09 26.21 -4.32
CA GLN A 71 -0.12 25.39 -3.13
C GLN A 71 0.34 23.94 -3.36
N HIS A 72 0.10 23.42 -4.56
CA HIS A 72 0.41 22.06 -4.94
C HIS A 72 1.36 22.06 -6.13
N LYS A 73 2.51 21.43 -5.94
CA LYS A 73 3.39 21.11 -7.05
C LYS A 73 2.69 20.05 -7.92
N PRO A 74 2.65 20.20 -9.26
CA PRO A 74 2.10 19.17 -10.12
C PRO A 74 2.81 17.84 -9.89
N LEU A 75 2.09 16.73 -10.06
CA LEU A 75 2.68 15.40 -9.94
C LEU A 75 3.81 15.25 -10.96
N LYS A 76 4.84 14.48 -10.62
CA LYS A 76 5.97 14.23 -11.55
C LYS A 76 5.51 13.63 -12.87
N SER A 77 4.49 12.77 -12.86
CA SER A 77 3.91 12.18 -14.07
C SER A 77 3.33 13.24 -15.00
N GLU A 78 2.53 14.16 -14.47
CA GLU A 78 1.95 15.27 -15.23
C GLU A 78 3.02 16.27 -15.67
N GLU A 79 4.03 16.52 -14.84
CA GLU A 79 5.19 17.35 -15.19
C GLU A 79 5.97 16.75 -16.36
N ILE A 80 6.13 15.42 -16.40
CA ILE A 80 6.78 14.70 -17.51
C ILE A 80 5.93 14.77 -18.78
N ILE A 81 4.61 14.57 -18.67
CA ILE A 81 3.70 14.64 -19.83
C ILE A 81 3.63 16.08 -20.39
N ALA A 82 3.66 17.09 -19.51
CA ALA A 82 3.71 18.50 -19.90
C ALA A 82 5.03 18.88 -20.58
N ARG A 83 6.13 18.19 -20.27
CA ARG A 83 7.42 18.32 -20.95
C ARG A 83 7.38 17.58 -22.29
N ARG A 84 6.80 18.23 -23.29
CA ARG A 84 6.64 17.72 -24.66
C ARG A 84 7.96 17.50 -25.44
N SER A 85 9.12 17.82 -24.86
CA SER A 85 10.45 17.62 -25.47
C SER A 85 11.47 17.14 -24.44
N VAL A 86 12.36 16.24 -24.87
CA VAL A 86 13.48 15.70 -24.06
C VAL A 86 14.45 16.80 -23.65
N ILE A 87 14.58 17.84 -24.47
CA ILE A 87 15.41 19.01 -24.20
C ILE A 87 14.49 20.15 -23.74
N PRO A 88 14.71 20.74 -22.55
CA PRO A 88 13.93 21.89 -22.11
C PRO A 88 14.18 23.07 -23.07
N ALA A 89 13.14 23.84 -23.38
CA ALA A 89 13.29 25.04 -24.17
C ALA A 89 14.36 25.96 -23.55
N VAL A 90 15.31 26.42 -24.37
CA VAL A 90 16.40 27.31 -23.94
C VAL A 90 15.77 28.58 -23.35
N ASP A 91 15.95 28.80 -22.05
CA ASP A 91 15.40 29.97 -21.35
C ASP A 91 16.13 31.22 -21.85
N THR A 92 15.47 32.00 -22.70
CA THR A 92 16.03 33.23 -23.32
C THR A 92 16.16 34.39 -22.33
N ARG A 93 15.71 34.22 -21.09
CA ARG A 93 15.92 35.19 -20.03
C ARG A 93 17.39 35.20 -19.62
N LYS A 94 18.00 36.39 -19.65
CA LYS A 94 19.31 36.65 -19.04
C LYS A 94 19.27 36.24 -17.56
N ARG A 95 19.73 35.02 -17.25
CA ARG A 95 20.02 34.64 -15.86
C ARG A 95 21.39 35.17 -15.51
N ASN A 96 21.49 35.84 -14.37
CA ASN A 96 22.73 36.25 -13.70
C ASN A 96 23.42 34.98 -13.17
N ASN A 97 23.80 34.06 -14.04
CA ASN A 97 24.39 32.80 -13.64
C ASN A 97 25.88 33.04 -13.41
N SER A 98 26.27 33.11 -12.14
CA SER A 98 27.63 33.44 -11.65
C SER A 98 28.71 32.38 -11.97
N LYS A 99 28.48 31.54 -12.98
CA LYS A 99 29.41 30.46 -13.38
C LYS A 99 30.28 30.86 -14.57
N VAL A 100 30.03 32.01 -15.17
CA VAL A 100 30.84 32.59 -16.24
C VAL A 100 31.24 34.01 -15.82
N THR A 101 31.99 34.13 -14.72
CA THR A 101 32.70 35.37 -14.37
C THR A 101 34.10 35.03 -13.91
N ASP A 102 35.02 35.95 -14.20
CA ASP A 102 36.45 35.90 -13.96
C ASP A 102 36.79 35.76 -12.47
N GLY A 103 36.63 34.57 -11.89
CA GLY A 103 37.10 34.16 -10.56
C GLY A 103 36.57 34.90 -9.32
N VAL A 104 35.97 36.07 -9.48
CA VAL A 104 35.47 36.95 -8.41
C VAL A 104 33.96 36.98 -8.51
N LEU A 105 33.31 36.31 -7.55
CA LEU A 105 31.86 36.32 -7.42
C LEU A 105 31.44 37.61 -6.73
N GLU A 106 30.69 38.47 -7.43
CA GLU A 106 30.00 39.58 -6.79
C GLU A 106 28.98 39.03 -5.76
N PRO A 107 28.88 39.64 -4.56
CA PRO A 107 27.98 39.13 -3.54
C PRO A 107 26.53 39.18 -4.02
N LYS A 108 25.81 38.08 -3.79
CA LYS A 108 24.39 37.91 -4.16
C LYS A 108 23.45 38.95 -3.52
N THR A 109 23.94 39.76 -2.59
CA THR A 109 23.24 40.88 -1.97
C THR A 109 24.09 42.15 -2.08
N LYS A 110 23.47 43.28 -2.44
CA LYS A 110 24.14 44.60 -2.55
C LYS A 110 24.86 45.09 -1.27
N LYS A 111 24.60 44.46 -0.12
CA LYS A 111 25.30 44.75 1.14
C LYS A 111 26.44 43.74 1.32
N HIS A 112 27.67 44.21 1.18
CA HIS A 112 28.86 43.46 1.58
C HIS A 112 28.83 43.28 3.11
N LYS A 113 28.80 42.03 3.57
CA LYS A 113 29.04 41.71 4.99
C LYS A 113 30.55 41.57 5.12
N SER A 114 31.23 42.66 5.49
CA SER A 114 32.69 42.72 5.57
C SER A 114 33.28 41.76 6.61
N ASP A 115 32.53 41.50 7.68
CA ASP A 115 33.13 40.92 8.89
C ASP A 115 32.90 39.42 9.03
N TRP A 116 32.00 38.81 8.23
CA TRP A 116 31.69 37.38 8.37
C TRP A 116 31.42 36.64 7.07
N VAL A 117 32.14 35.53 6.92
CA VAL A 117 31.93 34.51 5.88
C VAL A 117 30.83 33.55 6.35
N THR A 118 29.79 33.38 5.54
CA THR A 118 28.71 32.44 5.87
C THR A 118 29.27 31.02 5.98
N ARG A 119 28.78 30.21 6.94
CA ARG A 119 29.22 28.81 7.12
C ARG A 119 29.24 27.98 5.83
N LYS A 120 28.31 28.24 4.91
CA LYS A 120 28.25 27.61 3.58
C LYS A 120 29.43 27.99 2.69
N ASP A 121 29.81 29.27 2.68
CA ASP A 121 30.94 29.78 1.91
C ASP A 121 32.25 29.33 2.53
N TRP A 122 32.33 29.27 3.86
CA TRP A 122 33.49 28.72 4.56
C TRP A 122 33.69 27.23 4.26
N LEU A 123 32.63 26.41 4.27
CA LEU A 123 32.71 25.00 3.90
C LEU A 123 33.12 24.84 2.43
N ARG A 124 32.63 25.70 1.54
CA ARG A 124 33.00 25.70 0.14
C ARG A 124 34.46 26.11 -0.07
N LEU A 125 34.94 27.15 0.61
CA LEU A 125 36.34 27.56 0.56
C LEU A 125 37.27 26.49 1.13
N LYS A 126 36.88 25.84 2.24
CA LYS A 126 37.60 24.69 2.78
C LYS A 126 37.68 23.54 1.77
N GLN A 127 36.59 23.29 1.04
CA GLN A 127 36.56 22.28 -0.01
C GLN A 127 37.44 22.66 -1.20
N VAL A 128 37.39 23.91 -1.67
CA VAL A 128 38.24 24.41 -2.76
C VAL A 128 39.72 24.37 -2.38
N ALA A 129 40.06 24.77 -1.16
CA ALA A 129 41.43 24.70 -0.65
C ALA A 129 41.94 23.26 -0.54
N LYS A 130 41.06 22.31 -0.16
CA LYS A 130 41.39 20.88 -0.12
C LYS A 130 41.53 20.27 -1.52
N GLU A 131 40.71 20.70 -2.48
CA GLU A 131 40.66 20.16 -3.85
C GLU A 131 41.69 20.82 -4.80
N GLY A 132 42.31 21.93 -4.40
CA GLY A 132 43.46 22.56 -5.10
C GLY A 132 43.14 23.25 -6.44
N LYS A 133 42.09 22.85 -7.17
CA LYS A 133 41.64 23.46 -8.44
C LYS A 133 40.12 23.30 -8.63
N PRO A 134 39.30 24.36 -8.49
CA PRO A 134 37.83 24.25 -8.55
C PRO A 134 37.26 24.03 -9.95
N ILE A 135 38.07 24.15 -11.00
CA ILE A 135 37.65 24.06 -12.41
C ILE A 135 37.74 22.62 -12.95
N LYS A 136 38.46 21.74 -12.27
CA LYS A 136 38.66 20.34 -12.70
C LYS A 136 37.86 19.37 -11.84
N LYS A 137 36.55 19.57 -11.78
CA LYS A 137 35.65 18.43 -11.52
C LYS A 137 35.33 17.86 -12.88
N ASP A 138 36.18 16.94 -13.33
CA ASP A 138 35.87 16.03 -14.41
C ASP A 138 34.69 15.20 -13.93
N VAL A 139 33.48 15.65 -14.30
CA VAL A 139 32.25 14.90 -14.13
C VAL A 139 32.39 13.71 -15.07
N GLY A 140 32.95 12.62 -14.54
CA GLY A 140 32.89 11.26 -15.07
C GLY A 140 33.25 11.09 -16.55
N GLY A 141 34.47 10.61 -16.79
CA GLY A 141 34.78 9.61 -17.81
C GLY A 141 34.54 9.97 -19.28
N GLU A 142 35.64 10.10 -20.01
CA GLU A 142 35.74 10.03 -21.48
C GLU A 142 35.09 11.18 -22.26
N PHE A 143 35.84 11.70 -23.23
CA PHE A 143 35.36 12.70 -24.17
C PHE A 143 34.20 12.10 -24.96
N TYR A 144 32.96 12.46 -24.63
CA TYR A 144 31.78 12.07 -25.40
C TYR A 144 31.84 12.76 -26.77
N ASP A 145 32.31 12.02 -27.77
CA ASP A 145 32.36 12.47 -29.16
C ASP A 145 30.99 12.24 -29.81
N PRO A 146 30.23 13.30 -30.15
CA PRO A 146 28.91 13.17 -30.75
C PRO A 146 28.91 12.64 -32.19
N TRP A 147 30.09 12.46 -32.80
CA TRP A 147 30.26 11.90 -34.16
C TRP A 147 30.90 10.51 -34.17
N ALA A 148 31.10 9.88 -33.00
CA ALA A 148 31.52 8.49 -32.96
C ALA A 148 30.35 7.60 -33.40
N ASP A 149 30.50 6.96 -34.55
CA ASP A 149 29.65 5.84 -34.97
C ASP A 149 29.85 4.72 -33.95
N ALA A 150 28.83 4.50 -33.10
CA ALA A 150 28.66 3.43 -32.12
C ALA A 150 29.94 2.69 -31.68
N GLU A 151 30.41 2.99 -30.47
CA GLU A 151 31.48 2.29 -29.73
C GLU A 151 31.66 0.82 -30.15
N ASP A 152 32.75 0.51 -30.86
CA ASP A 152 33.20 -0.86 -31.06
C ASP A 152 33.46 -1.49 -29.68
N PRO A 153 32.70 -2.51 -29.25
CA PRO A 153 32.80 -3.06 -27.90
C PRO A 153 34.05 -3.92 -27.71
N THR A 154 34.96 -3.95 -28.69
CA THR A 154 36.22 -4.70 -28.61
C THR A 154 37.31 -3.78 -28.08
N PRO A 155 37.78 -3.97 -26.83
CA PRO A 155 39.01 -3.33 -26.39
C PRO A 155 40.11 -3.75 -27.36
N VAL A 156 40.85 -2.78 -27.90
CA VAL A 156 42.06 -3.07 -28.67
C VAL A 156 43.00 -3.82 -27.73
N GLU A 157 43.20 -5.12 -27.98
CA GLU A 157 44.10 -5.94 -27.18
C GLU A 157 45.54 -5.62 -27.59
N ASP A 158 46.17 -4.70 -26.86
CA ASP A 158 47.58 -4.36 -27.07
C ASP A 158 48.45 -5.51 -26.52
N PRO A 159 49.22 -6.22 -27.36
CA PRO A 159 50.04 -7.37 -26.94
C PRO A 159 51.16 -6.98 -25.95
N GLN A 160 51.45 -5.68 -25.85
CA GLN A 160 52.40 -5.13 -24.89
C GLN A 160 51.83 -5.07 -23.46
N PHE A 161 50.52 -5.15 -23.26
CA PHE A 161 49.86 -5.02 -21.95
C PHE A 161 49.11 -6.29 -21.51
N ASP A 162 49.33 -7.42 -22.17
CA ASP A 162 48.69 -8.71 -21.86
C ASP A 162 49.03 -9.26 -20.47
N PHE A 163 50.06 -8.72 -19.81
CA PHE A 163 50.42 -9.06 -18.43
C PHE A 163 49.57 -8.34 -17.37
N LEU A 164 48.73 -7.37 -17.75
CA LEU A 164 47.80 -6.70 -16.85
C LEU A 164 46.50 -7.49 -16.73
N GLU A 165 45.95 -7.57 -15.52
CA GLU A 165 44.62 -8.17 -15.33
C GLU A 165 43.57 -7.39 -16.12
N LYS A 166 42.93 -8.06 -17.09
CA LYS A 166 41.85 -7.47 -17.88
C LYS A 166 40.72 -7.03 -16.93
N PRO A 167 40.19 -5.81 -17.05
CA PRO A 167 39.07 -5.37 -16.22
C PRO A 167 37.87 -6.29 -16.43
N LYS A 168 37.15 -6.60 -15.35
CA LYS A 168 35.96 -7.46 -15.44
C LYS A 168 34.94 -6.83 -16.40
N PRO A 169 34.35 -7.60 -17.33
CA PRO A 169 33.34 -7.07 -18.24
C PRO A 169 32.14 -6.54 -17.43
N LYS A 170 31.52 -5.46 -17.92
CA LYS A 170 30.30 -4.90 -17.32
C LYS A 170 29.15 -5.89 -17.55
N VAL A 171 28.87 -6.74 -16.57
CA VAL A 171 27.75 -7.69 -16.62
C VAL A 171 26.46 -6.98 -16.23
N ALA A 172 25.45 -7.06 -17.10
CA ALA A 172 24.13 -6.54 -16.80
C ALA A 172 23.54 -7.23 -15.55
N PRO A 173 22.85 -6.49 -14.65
CA PRO A 173 22.19 -7.10 -13.50
C PRO A 173 21.10 -8.08 -13.94
N VAL A 174 20.92 -9.17 -13.17
CA VAL A 174 19.95 -10.23 -13.46
C VAL A 174 18.51 -9.70 -13.53
N THR A 175 18.21 -8.63 -12.80
CA THR A 175 16.88 -8.00 -12.75
C THR A 175 16.40 -7.46 -14.10
N LEU A 176 17.30 -7.16 -15.05
CA LEU A 176 16.89 -6.75 -16.40
C LEU A 176 16.28 -7.89 -17.22
N LYS A 177 16.53 -9.14 -16.82
CA LYS A 177 15.94 -10.33 -17.45
C LYS A 177 14.59 -10.72 -16.83
N GLU A 178 14.24 -10.15 -15.68
CA GLU A 178 12.98 -10.45 -15.01
C GLU A 178 11.82 -9.74 -15.72
N ALA A 179 10.71 -10.46 -15.92
CA ALA A 179 9.51 -9.89 -16.51
C ALA A 179 8.84 -8.88 -15.54
N PRO A 180 8.17 -7.83 -16.06
CA PRO A 180 7.47 -6.89 -15.21
C PRO A 180 6.34 -7.56 -14.43
N ILE A 181 6.10 -7.08 -13.21
CA ILE A 181 5.02 -7.56 -12.36
C ILE A 181 3.67 -7.20 -13.02
N SER A 182 2.86 -8.20 -13.33
CA SER A 182 1.54 -8.02 -13.93
C SER A 182 0.55 -7.35 -12.97
N LEU A 183 -0.36 -6.54 -13.52
CA LEU A 183 -1.45 -5.91 -12.77
C LEU A 183 -2.69 -6.79 -12.64
N ALA A 184 -2.82 -7.89 -13.40
CA ALA A 184 -3.95 -8.81 -13.28
C ALA A 184 -3.93 -9.53 -11.92
N ALA A 185 -5.10 -9.81 -11.34
CA ALA A 185 -5.21 -10.57 -10.10
C ALA A 185 -4.58 -11.97 -10.21
N ASN A 186 -4.64 -12.55 -11.41
CA ASN A 186 -4.11 -13.87 -11.74
C ASN A 186 -2.58 -13.92 -11.85
N GLY A 187 -1.88 -12.79 -11.85
CA GLY A 187 -0.42 -12.76 -12.00
C GLY A 187 0.10 -13.04 -13.42
N LYS A 188 -0.82 -13.19 -14.40
CA LYS A 188 -0.49 -13.40 -15.81
C LYS A 188 -0.20 -12.07 -16.51
N ALA A 189 0.68 -12.12 -17.52
CA ALA A 189 0.98 -10.96 -18.35
C ALA A 189 -0.25 -10.52 -19.14
N ILE A 190 -0.45 -9.20 -19.21
CA ILE A 190 -1.55 -8.58 -19.94
C ILE A 190 -1.11 -8.38 -21.40
N PRO A 191 -1.83 -8.93 -22.40
CA PRO A 191 -1.48 -8.71 -23.79
C PRO A 191 -1.62 -7.23 -24.17
N ALA A 192 -0.76 -6.75 -25.08
CA ALA A 192 -0.77 -5.36 -25.52
C ALA A 192 -2.07 -4.98 -26.24
N VAL A 193 -2.67 -5.93 -26.98
CA VAL A 193 -3.98 -5.80 -27.61
C VAL A 193 -4.93 -6.79 -26.96
N ARG A 194 -6.06 -6.29 -26.47
CA ARG A 194 -7.09 -7.12 -25.84
C ARG A 194 -7.93 -7.80 -26.91
N LYS A 195 -8.16 -9.10 -26.74
CA LYS A 195 -9.17 -9.80 -27.52
C LYS A 195 -10.57 -9.40 -27.01
N PRO A 196 -11.49 -8.95 -27.87
CA PRO A 196 -12.84 -8.59 -27.44
C PRO A 196 -13.62 -9.85 -27.07
N ASN A 197 -14.41 -9.78 -26.00
CA ASN A 197 -15.34 -10.85 -25.63
C ASN A 197 -16.56 -10.84 -26.54
N ALA A 198 -17.28 -11.96 -26.62
CA ALA A 198 -18.52 -12.11 -27.39
C ALA A 198 -19.54 -11.00 -27.10
N GLY A 199 -19.66 -10.59 -25.83
CA GLY A 199 -20.56 -9.52 -25.39
C GLY A 199 -20.17 -8.10 -25.87
N THR A 200 -18.98 -7.93 -26.45
CA THR A 200 -18.58 -6.66 -27.09
C THR A 200 -19.04 -6.58 -28.54
N SER A 201 -19.25 -7.74 -29.18
CA SER A 201 -19.77 -7.80 -30.54
C SER A 201 -21.29 -7.65 -30.54
N TYR A 202 -21.84 -6.93 -31.53
CA TYR A 202 -23.29 -6.77 -31.68
C TYR A 202 -23.97 -8.05 -32.20
N ASN A 203 -23.21 -8.90 -32.91
CA ASN A 203 -23.68 -10.16 -33.47
C ASN A 203 -22.69 -11.29 -33.17
N PRO A 204 -22.60 -11.74 -31.90
CA PRO A 204 -21.78 -12.88 -31.54
C PRO A 204 -22.34 -14.16 -32.14
N THR A 205 -21.50 -15.19 -32.26
CA THR A 205 -22.03 -16.53 -32.50
C THR A 205 -22.85 -17.00 -31.29
N PHE A 206 -23.83 -17.88 -31.53
CA PHE A 206 -24.70 -18.36 -30.45
C PHE A 206 -23.91 -19.07 -29.34
N GLU A 207 -22.90 -19.87 -29.73
CA GLU A 207 -22.05 -20.64 -28.80
C GLU A 207 -21.22 -19.73 -27.90
N GLU A 208 -20.58 -18.71 -28.47
CA GLU A 208 -19.79 -17.73 -27.70
C GLU A 208 -20.66 -16.88 -26.78
N TRP A 209 -21.88 -16.53 -27.22
CA TRP A 209 -22.83 -15.81 -26.38
C TRP A 209 -23.34 -16.65 -25.21
N ASP A 210 -23.73 -17.90 -25.46
CA ASP A 210 -24.21 -18.82 -24.41
C ASP A 210 -23.09 -19.14 -23.41
N SER A 211 -21.87 -19.36 -23.89
CA SER A 211 -20.70 -19.57 -23.02
C SER A 211 -20.46 -18.38 -22.09
N LEU A 212 -20.51 -17.15 -22.64
CA LEU A 212 -20.36 -15.93 -21.85
C LEU A 212 -21.50 -15.77 -20.83
N LEU A 213 -22.72 -16.11 -21.19
CA LEU A 213 -23.87 -16.07 -20.28
C LEU A 213 -23.72 -17.07 -19.13
N GLN A 214 -23.25 -18.29 -19.43
CA GLN A 214 -22.99 -19.33 -18.43
C GLN A 214 -21.86 -18.93 -17.48
N GLU A 215 -20.76 -18.39 -18.00
CA GLU A 215 -19.64 -17.91 -17.18
C GLU A 215 -20.06 -16.78 -16.23
N GLN A 216 -20.81 -15.80 -16.73
CA GLN A 216 -21.31 -14.69 -15.91
C GLN A 216 -22.33 -15.18 -14.89
N GLY A 217 -23.24 -16.09 -15.28
CA GLY A 217 -24.18 -16.72 -14.36
C GLY A 217 -23.48 -17.50 -13.24
N ALA A 218 -22.44 -18.25 -13.56
CA ALA A 218 -21.63 -18.97 -12.57
C ALA A 218 -20.95 -18.02 -11.58
N LYS A 219 -20.40 -16.89 -12.06
CA LYS A 219 -19.78 -15.86 -11.20
C LYS A 219 -20.79 -15.26 -10.21
N GLU A 220 -22.01 -14.96 -10.64
CA GLU A 220 -23.06 -14.44 -9.76
C GLU A 220 -23.52 -15.49 -8.73
N VAL A 221 -23.67 -16.76 -9.15
CA VAL A 221 -23.99 -17.86 -8.23
C VAL A 221 -22.89 -18.06 -7.18
N GLU A 222 -21.62 -17.95 -7.56
CA GLU A 222 -20.50 -17.99 -6.61
C GLU A 222 -20.50 -16.81 -5.64
N ALA A 223 -20.88 -15.62 -6.09
CA ALA A 223 -20.98 -14.44 -5.23
C ALA A 223 -22.10 -14.61 -4.18
N GLU A 224 -23.27 -15.10 -4.58
CA GLU A 224 -24.37 -15.40 -3.64
C GLU A 224 -24.02 -16.52 -2.67
N LYS A 225 -23.31 -17.57 -3.12
CA LYS A 225 -22.80 -18.62 -2.22
C LYS A 225 -21.84 -18.04 -1.17
N LYS A 226 -20.90 -17.17 -1.56
CA LYS A 226 -19.98 -16.52 -0.63
C LYS A 226 -20.72 -15.66 0.39
N ARG A 227 -21.72 -14.89 -0.05
CA ARG A 227 -22.58 -14.10 0.84
C ARG A 227 -23.27 -14.97 1.89
N LEU A 228 -23.83 -16.11 1.46
CA LEU A 228 -24.52 -17.05 2.36
C LEU A 228 -23.55 -17.76 3.31
N GLU A 229 -22.34 -18.09 2.86
CA GLU A 229 -21.28 -18.65 3.72
C GLU A 229 -20.81 -17.65 4.78
N GLU A 230 -20.70 -16.36 4.43
CA GLU A 230 -20.37 -15.29 5.38
C GLU A 230 -21.47 -15.13 6.43
N GLU A 231 -22.74 -15.10 6.02
CA GLU A 231 -23.89 -15.07 6.93
C GLU A 231 -23.89 -16.27 7.90
N ARG A 232 -23.67 -17.49 7.39
CA ARG A 232 -23.54 -18.69 8.23
C ARG A 232 -22.39 -18.59 9.23
N LYS A 233 -21.22 -18.10 8.80
CA LYS A 233 -20.06 -17.90 9.70
C LYS A 233 -20.35 -16.85 10.77
N GLU A 234 -21.10 -15.80 10.44
CA GLU A 234 -21.52 -14.79 11.40
C GLU A 234 -22.54 -15.36 12.41
N GLU A 235 -23.51 -16.16 11.95
CA GLU A 235 -24.46 -16.87 12.82
C GLU A 235 -23.74 -17.83 13.78
N GLU A 236 -22.79 -18.62 13.28
CA GLU A 236 -21.96 -19.50 14.11
C GLU A 236 -21.14 -18.71 15.13
N ARG A 237 -20.53 -17.60 14.71
CA ARG A 237 -19.78 -16.71 15.60
C ARG A 237 -20.67 -16.07 16.66
N GLN A 238 -21.90 -15.69 16.31
CA GLN A 238 -22.89 -15.17 17.26
C GLN A 238 -23.35 -16.26 18.24
N ARG A 239 -23.58 -17.48 17.75
CA ARG A 239 -23.91 -18.63 18.58
C ARG A 239 -22.81 -18.94 19.59
N LEU A 240 -21.55 -18.98 19.17
CA LEU A 240 -20.41 -19.18 20.06
C LEU A 240 -20.28 -18.07 21.10
N ILE A 241 -20.63 -16.82 20.76
CA ILE A 241 -20.63 -15.71 21.73
C ILE A 241 -21.78 -15.83 22.71
N ALA A 242 -22.97 -16.22 22.26
CA ALA A 242 -24.11 -16.46 23.14
C ALA A 242 -23.79 -17.59 24.12
N GLU A 243 -23.29 -18.72 23.61
CA GLU A 243 -22.85 -19.86 24.42
C GLU A 243 -21.75 -19.49 25.41
N ALA A 244 -20.73 -18.74 24.99
CA ALA A 244 -19.68 -18.26 25.89
C ALA A 244 -20.13 -17.19 26.89
N LYS A 245 -21.29 -16.56 26.67
CA LYS A 245 -21.86 -15.55 27.58
C LYS A 245 -22.84 -16.17 28.58
N ASP A 246 -23.48 -17.27 28.20
CA ASP A 246 -24.32 -18.11 29.05
C ASP A 246 -23.48 -19.13 29.85
N ASP A 247 -22.19 -19.30 29.56
CA ASP A 247 -21.22 -20.03 30.39
C ASP A 247 -20.76 -19.14 31.56
N ASP A 248 -21.59 -19.09 32.60
CA ASP A 248 -21.39 -18.42 33.88
C ASP A 248 -20.35 -19.12 34.77
N GLY A 249 -19.18 -19.44 34.23
CA GLY A 249 -17.97 -19.69 35.01
C GLY A 249 -18.04 -20.82 36.04
N GLU A 250 -19.04 -21.70 36.00
CA GLU A 250 -18.93 -23.02 36.62
C GLU A 250 -18.04 -23.88 35.73
N VAL A 251 -16.73 -23.69 35.92
CA VAL A 251 -15.74 -24.68 35.55
C VAL A 251 -16.11 -25.98 36.27
N LYS A 252 -16.92 -26.82 35.62
CA LYS A 252 -17.03 -28.23 35.94
C LYS A 252 -15.69 -28.84 35.61
N SER A 253 -14.80 -28.81 36.60
CA SER A 253 -13.63 -29.65 36.68
C SER A 253 -14.12 -31.09 36.85
N ASP A 254 -14.52 -31.71 35.76
CA ASP A 254 -14.79 -33.15 35.72
C ASP A 254 -13.93 -33.74 34.60
N ASP A 255 -12.66 -33.90 34.93
CA ASP A 255 -11.81 -34.95 34.37
C ASP A 255 -11.08 -35.59 35.56
N GLU A 256 -11.86 -36.32 36.35
CA GLU A 256 -11.35 -37.32 37.28
C GLU A 256 -10.78 -38.50 36.48
N SER A 257 -9.47 -38.70 36.54
CA SER A 257 -8.79 -40.01 36.51
C SER A 257 -7.27 -39.78 36.51
N ALA A 258 -6.42 -40.32 37.39
CA ALA A 258 -6.51 -41.12 38.59
C ALA A 258 -5.05 -41.23 39.08
N TRP A 259 -4.80 -41.13 40.40
CA TRP A 259 -3.75 -41.83 41.18
C TRP A 259 -3.58 -41.09 42.52
N GLU A 260 -4.42 -41.36 43.52
CA GLU A 260 -4.38 -42.48 44.48
C GLU A 260 -3.62 -42.10 45.78
N GLY A 261 -4.42 -41.86 46.83
CA GLY A 261 -4.12 -42.24 48.22
C GLY A 261 -3.14 -41.38 49.03
N PHE A 262 -3.67 -40.49 49.89
CA PHE A 262 -3.54 -40.67 51.34
C PHE A 262 -4.48 -39.76 52.13
N GLU A 263 -4.93 -40.30 53.26
CA GLU A 263 -5.99 -39.82 54.14
C GLU A 263 -5.68 -38.53 54.93
N SER A 264 -6.76 -37.99 55.49
CA SER A 264 -6.92 -36.83 56.35
C SER A 264 -5.86 -36.56 57.43
N GLU A 265 -5.42 -35.30 57.55
CA GLU A 265 -5.35 -34.55 58.82
C GLU A 265 -4.90 -33.09 58.61
N TYR A 266 -5.74 -32.15 59.06
CA TYR A 266 -5.45 -30.77 59.44
C TYR A 266 -4.77 -29.86 58.41
N GLU A 267 -5.57 -28.96 57.83
CA GLU A 267 -5.16 -27.75 57.11
C GLU A 267 -4.19 -26.92 57.95
N THR A 268 -2.91 -27.14 57.69
CA THR A 268 -1.85 -26.16 57.91
C THR A 268 -1.40 -25.81 56.50
N PRO A 269 -1.35 -24.53 56.12
CA PRO A 269 -1.15 -24.20 54.73
C PRO A 269 0.23 -24.71 54.28
N ASP A 270 0.25 -25.49 53.20
CA ASP A 270 1.38 -26.32 52.75
C ASP A 270 2.70 -25.56 52.52
N TRP A 271 2.69 -24.23 52.52
CA TRP A 271 3.89 -23.41 52.48
C TRP A 271 4.67 -23.38 53.81
N LEU A 272 4.05 -23.66 54.96
CA LEU A 272 4.73 -23.75 56.27
C LEU A 272 5.46 -25.08 56.49
N LYS A 273 5.02 -26.17 55.84
CA LYS A 273 5.63 -27.51 55.93
C LYS A 273 6.77 -27.73 54.92
N LYS A 274 7.03 -26.78 54.01
CA LYS A 274 8.13 -26.88 53.03
C LYS A 274 9.48 -26.69 53.73
N LYS A 275 10.14 -27.79 54.08
CA LYS A 275 11.56 -27.77 54.44
C LYS A 275 12.34 -27.07 53.31
N ARG A 276 13.26 -26.17 53.66
CA ARG A 276 14.17 -25.53 52.70
C ARG A 276 14.77 -26.63 51.82
N PRO A 277 14.80 -26.47 50.47
CA PRO A 277 15.25 -27.54 49.60
C PRO A 277 16.68 -27.92 49.95
N GLU A 278 16.88 -29.18 50.34
CA GLU A 278 18.19 -29.69 50.69
C GLU A 278 19.12 -29.66 49.47
N ARG A 279 20.42 -29.46 49.72
CA ARG A 279 21.41 -29.44 48.64
C ARG A 279 21.43 -30.82 47.97
N LYS A 280 21.05 -30.87 46.69
CA LYS A 280 21.08 -32.10 45.89
C LYS A 280 22.43 -32.80 46.02
N THR A 281 22.42 -34.10 46.33
CA THR A 281 23.63 -34.93 46.39
C THR A 281 24.24 -35.11 45.00
N LYS A 282 25.53 -35.47 44.91
CA LYS A 282 26.23 -35.67 43.62
C LYS A 282 25.54 -36.74 42.76
N ALA A 283 25.03 -37.80 43.38
CA ALA A 283 24.28 -38.86 42.71
C ALA A 283 22.95 -38.34 42.13
N GLN A 284 22.19 -37.54 42.89
CA GLN A 284 20.96 -36.92 42.41
C GLN A 284 21.21 -35.96 41.24
N ARG A 285 22.31 -35.18 41.28
CA ARG A 285 22.70 -34.30 40.17
C ARG A 285 23.05 -35.09 38.91
N ASN A 286 23.77 -36.20 39.05
CA ASN A 286 24.12 -37.06 37.92
C ASN A 286 22.87 -37.73 37.32
N LYS A 287 21.91 -38.17 38.14
CA LYS A 287 20.63 -38.73 37.66
C LYS A 287 19.80 -37.70 36.89
N ILE A 288 19.72 -36.46 37.40
CA ILE A 288 19.04 -35.36 36.71
C ILE A 288 19.77 -34.99 35.41
N LYS A 289 21.11 -34.98 35.41
CA LYS A 289 21.91 -34.70 34.22
C LYS A 289 21.66 -35.74 33.13
N ARG A 290 21.67 -37.04 33.47
CA ARG A 290 21.34 -38.14 32.55
C ARG A 290 19.92 -38.01 31.98
N ARG A 291 18.93 -37.68 32.82
CA ARG A 291 17.54 -37.46 32.36
C ARG A 291 17.44 -36.28 31.39
N LYS A 292 18.07 -35.15 31.71
CA LYS A 292 18.09 -33.97 30.84
C LYS A 292 18.83 -34.21 29.52
N GLU A 293 19.89 -34.99 29.54
CA GLU A 293 20.63 -35.39 28.33
C GLU A 293 19.78 -36.30 27.44
N ALA A 294 19.07 -37.26 28.03
CA ALA A 294 18.11 -38.11 27.30
C ALA A 294 16.93 -37.31 26.72
N GLU A 295 16.34 -36.39 27.50
CA GLU A 295 15.27 -35.50 27.01
C GLU A 295 15.77 -34.59 25.86
N ARG A 296 17.03 -34.11 25.95
CA ARG A 296 17.65 -33.32 24.88
C ARG A 296 17.91 -34.16 23.63
N GLN A 297 18.36 -35.41 23.78
CA GLN A 297 18.57 -36.33 22.68
C GLN A 297 17.25 -36.69 21.99
N ALA A 298 16.22 -37.07 22.75
CA ALA A 298 14.89 -37.34 22.22
C ALA A 298 14.32 -36.15 21.44
N LYS A 299 14.44 -34.92 21.98
CA LYS A 299 14.02 -33.70 21.28
C LYS A 299 14.82 -33.45 20.00
N TRP A 300 16.11 -33.78 19.99
CA TRP A 300 16.95 -33.64 18.81
C TRP A 300 16.57 -34.67 17.74
N GLU A 301 16.33 -35.92 18.12
CA GLU A 301 15.85 -36.99 17.24
C GLU A 301 14.48 -36.64 16.65
N GLU A 302 13.52 -36.14 17.44
CA GLU A 302 12.24 -35.64 16.95
C GLU A 302 12.40 -34.50 15.93
N GLN A 303 13.35 -33.59 16.16
CA GLN A 303 13.63 -32.51 15.21
C GLN A 303 14.27 -33.02 13.93
N MET A 304 15.16 -34.00 14.01
CA MET A 304 15.78 -34.62 12.83
C MET A 304 14.73 -35.37 12.02
N LYS A 305 13.87 -36.16 12.67
CA LYS A 305 12.76 -36.85 12.02
C LYS A 305 11.81 -35.88 11.32
N LYS A 306 11.44 -34.77 11.98
CA LYS A 306 10.63 -33.70 11.34
C LYS A 306 11.31 -33.08 10.13
N LYS A 307 12.63 -32.90 10.15
CA LYS A 307 13.39 -32.41 8.99
C LYS A 307 13.41 -33.43 7.86
N GLU A 308 13.56 -34.70 8.17
CA GLU A 308 13.50 -35.79 7.19
C GLU A 308 12.11 -35.86 6.54
N GLU A 309 11.04 -35.81 7.33
CA GLU A 309 9.66 -35.73 6.86
C GLU A 309 9.44 -34.50 5.96
N GLN A 310 9.97 -33.32 6.33
CA GLN A 310 9.92 -32.12 5.49
C GLN A 310 10.67 -32.29 4.17
N VAL A 311 11.83 -32.97 4.18
CA VAL A 311 12.61 -33.25 2.96
C VAL A 311 11.87 -34.23 2.07
N GLU A 312 11.24 -35.27 2.63
CA GLU A 312 10.40 -36.22 1.88
C GLU A 312 9.17 -35.52 1.29
N GLN A 313 8.49 -34.68 2.08
CA GLN A 313 7.40 -33.84 1.58
C GLN A 313 7.87 -32.93 0.46
N ALA A 314 9.00 -32.24 0.62
CA ALA A 314 9.58 -31.38 -0.41
C ALA A 314 9.93 -32.15 -1.69
N LYS A 315 10.47 -33.37 -1.57
CA LYS A 315 10.72 -34.26 -2.73
C LYS A 315 9.41 -34.64 -3.42
N SER A 316 8.39 -35.05 -2.67
CA SER A 316 7.07 -35.38 -3.21
C SER A 316 6.40 -34.19 -3.90
N ILE A 317 6.57 -32.99 -3.35
CA ILE A 317 6.08 -31.74 -3.95
C ILE A 317 6.85 -31.44 -5.22
N ALA A 318 8.17 -31.61 -5.23
CA ALA A 318 8.99 -31.41 -6.42
C ALA A 318 8.64 -32.39 -7.54
N GLU A 319 8.34 -33.66 -7.21
CA GLU A 319 7.86 -34.64 -8.19
C GLU A 319 6.47 -34.27 -8.73
N LYS A 320 5.54 -33.87 -7.86
CA LYS A 320 4.21 -33.38 -8.28
C LYS A 320 4.30 -32.12 -9.14
N MET A 321 5.19 -31.19 -8.80
CA MET A 321 5.41 -29.98 -9.60
C MET A 321 5.99 -30.31 -10.96
N LYS A 322 6.92 -31.28 -11.06
CA LYS A 322 7.42 -31.78 -12.35
C LYS A 322 6.31 -32.43 -13.18
N GLN A 323 5.45 -33.23 -12.55
CA GLN A 323 4.29 -33.82 -13.23
C GLN A 323 3.31 -32.76 -13.72
N GLN A 324 2.98 -31.79 -12.86
CA GLN A 324 2.13 -30.65 -13.23
C GLN A 324 2.77 -29.76 -14.29
N GLU A 325 4.10 -29.58 -14.30
CA GLU A 325 4.80 -28.87 -15.37
C GLU A 325 4.71 -29.64 -16.68
N LEU A 326 4.84 -30.97 -16.67
CA LEU A 326 4.65 -31.80 -17.87
C LEU A 326 3.20 -31.74 -18.37
N GLU A 327 2.21 -31.90 -17.50
CA GLU A 327 0.78 -31.74 -17.82
C GLU A 327 0.47 -30.32 -18.27
N ARG A 328 1.14 -29.31 -17.69
CA ARG A 328 1.00 -27.91 -18.09
C ARG A 328 1.64 -27.66 -19.44
N VAL A 329 2.76 -28.28 -19.78
CA VAL A 329 3.36 -28.20 -21.12
C VAL A 329 2.45 -28.89 -22.15
N GLU A 330 1.84 -30.03 -21.80
CA GLU A 330 0.86 -30.71 -22.65
C GLU A 330 -0.46 -29.91 -22.80
N SER A 331 -0.89 -29.18 -21.77
CA SER A 331 -2.05 -28.29 -21.83
C SER A 331 -1.74 -26.85 -22.26
N SER A 332 -0.46 -26.48 -22.38
CA SER A 332 -0.01 -25.16 -22.85
C SER A 332 -0.16 -25.00 -24.36
N ASP A 333 -0.57 -26.05 -25.09
CA ASP A 333 -1.11 -25.93 -26.45
C ASP A 333 -2.55 -25.35 -26.45
N SER A 334 -3.11 -25.07 -25.27
CA SER A 334 -4.33 -24.29 -25.05
C SER A 334 -3.99 -23.03 -24.23
N GLU A 335 -3.43 -22.02 -24.90
CA GLU A 335 -3.04 -20.73 -24.32
C GLU A 335 -4.23 -19.97 -23.70
N GLY A 336 -4.41 -20.11 -22.39
CA GLY A 336 -5.36 -19.30 -21.62
C GLY A 336 -4.77 -17.95 -21.23
N GLU A 337 -5.22 -16.88 -21.90
CA GLU A 337 -4.93 -15.49 -21.58
C GLU A 337 -5.35 -15.14 -20.13
N GLY A 338 -4.69 -14.13 -19.54
CA GLY A 338 -5.05 -13.66 -18.21
C GLY A 338 -6.31 -12.82 -18.23
N ASP A 339 -7.31 -13.18 -17.42
CA ASP A 339 -8.45 -12.31 -17.18
C ASP A 339 -8.00 -11.00 -16.49
N ASP A 340 -8.06 -9.91 -17.26
CA ASP A 340 -7.73 -8.54 -16.83
C ASP A 340 -8.87 -7.82 -16.12
N THR A 341 -10.04 -8.45 -16.03
CA THR A 341 -11.25 -7.84 -15.44
C THR A 341 -11.07 -7.48 -13.98
N VAL A 342 -10.23 -8.25 -13.25
CA VAL A 342 -9.91 -8.01 -11.86
C VAL A 342 -8.43 -7.68 -11.73
N LEU A 343 -8.15 -6.44 -11.31
CA LEU A 343 -6.79 -6.00 -11.02
C LEU A 343 -6.35 -6.45 -9.64
N ARG A 344 -5.06 -6.77 -9.53
CA ARG A 344 -4.39 -7.07 -8.27
C ARG A 344 -4.40 -5.84 -7.38
N ARG A 345 -5.28 -5.84 -6.37
CA ARG A 345 -5.27 -4.82 -5.32
C ARG A 345 -4.12 -5.12 -4.36
N LYS A 346 -2.97 -4.49 -4.59
CA LYS A 346 -1.89 -4.49 -3.60
C LYS A 346 -2.35 -3.61 -2.43
N PRO A 347 -2.41 -4.10 -1.17
CA PRO A 347 -2.78 -3.25 -0.05
C PRO A 347 -1.75 -2.12 0.05
N LEU A 348 -2.25 -0.87 0.08
CA LEU A 348 -1.44 0.31 0.36
C LEU A 348 -0.78 0.12 1.73
N GLY A 349 0.51 -0.24 1.76
CA GLY A 349 1.29 -0.40 2.99
C GLY A 349 1.83 -1.81 3.30
N GLY A 350 1.72 -2.79 2.40
CA GLY A 350 2.34 -4.11 2.60
C GLY A 350 3.86 -4.04 2.55
N ARG A 351 4.52 -4.15 3.72
CA ARG A 351 5.96 -4.45 3.83
C ARG A 351 6.26 -5.73 3.04
N THR A 352 7.26 -5.65 2.17
CA THR A 352 7.89 -6.80 1.49
C THR A 352 8.45 -7.79 2.48
#